data_AF-A0A924M2A0-F1
#
_entry.id   AF-A0A924M2A0-F1
#
_cell.length_a   1.000
_cell.length_b   1.000
_cell.length_c   1.000
_cell.angle_alpha   90.00
_cell.angle_beta   90.00
_cell.angle_gamma   90.00
#
_symmetry.space_group_name_H-M   'P 1'
#
loop_
_entity.id
_entity.type
_entity.pdbx_description
1 polymer ?
#
loop_
_entity_poly.entity_id
_entity_poly.type
_entity_poly.pdbx_seq_one_letter_code
_entity_poly.pdbx_strand_id
1 'polypeptide(L)'
;MSELHHTPAPDATSNDALQQAFDATMVADGTIEPNDFMPDAYRRTLVRQISQHAHSEIVGMLPEGNWITRAPSLRRKQILLAKVQDEAGHGLYLYAAAETLGVTREQLVDDLLDGTAKYSSIFNYPTLTWADIGAIGWLVDGAAIMNQVPLQRCSYGPYARAMQRICKEESFHQRQGYES
;
A
#
# COMPACT_ATOMS: atom_id res chain seq x y z
N MET A 1 8.09 -41.96 -34.99
CA MET A 1 7.43 -41.93 -33.66
C MET A 1 8.19 -40.93 -32.81
N SER A 2 7.51 -39.88 -32.38
CA SER A 2 8.09 -38.69 -31.73
C SER A 2 8.70 -39.05 -30.38
N GLU A 3 9.97 -38.71 -30.16
CA GLU A 3 10.57 -38.74 -28.82
C GLU A 3 9.97 -37.60 -28.01
N LEU A 4 9.30 -37.95 -26.91
CA LEU A 4 8.81 -37.00 -25.91
C LEU A 4 10.02 -36.47 -25.14
N HIS A 5 10.34 -35.19 -25.34
CA HIS A 5 11.31 -34.46 -24.54
C HIS A 5 10.75 -34.33 -23.11
N HIS A 6 11.23 -35.18 -22.20
CA HIS A 6 10.96 -35.05 -20.77
C HIS A 6 11.81 -33.89 -20.24
N THR A 7 11.18 -32.74 -20.03
CA THR A 7 11.82 -31.63 -19.32
C THR A 7 11.94 -32.03 -17.85
N PRO A 8 13.15 -32.13 -17.27
CA PRO A 8 13.28 -32.53 -15.88
C PRO A 8 12.65 -31.47 -14.98
N ALA A 9 11.93 -31.91 -13.94
CA ALA A 9 11.47 -31.03 -12.88
C ALA A 9 12.68 -30.30 -12.26
N PRO A 10 12.55 -29.02 -11.87
CA PRO A 10 13.64 -28.28 -11.24
C PRO A 10 14.16 -29.03 -10.00
N ASP A 11 15.48 -29.14 -9.90
CA ASP A 11 16.19 -29.96 -8.92
C ASP A 11 15.89 -29.50 -7.48
N ALA A 12 15.42 -30.38 -6.61
CA ALA A 12 14.95 -30.03 -5.26
C ALA A 12 16.05 -29.38 -4.39
N THR A 13 17.31 -29.72 -4.65
CA THR A 13 18.52 -29.13 -4.06
C THR A 13 18.68 -27.64 -4.39
N SER A 14 18.19 -27.19 -5.54
CA SER A 14 18.25 -25.78 -5.94
C SER A 14 17.25 -24.90 -5.18
N ASN A 15 16.04 -25.42 -4.91
CA ASN A 15 15.03 -24.72 -4.13
C ASN A 15 15.43 -24.55 -2.66
N ASP A 16 16.05 -25.57 -2.06
CA ASP A 16 16.55 -25.48 -0.69
C ASP A 16 17.68 -24.44 -0.55
N ALA A 17 18.59 -24.37 -1.53
CA ALA A 17 19.65 -23.37 -1.55
C ALA A 17 19.11 -21.93 -1.71
N LEU A 18 18.11 -21.74 -2.57
CA LEU A 18 17.42 -20.46 -2.75
C LEU A 18 16.67 -20.03 -1.49
N GLN A 19 16.01 -20.96 -0.81
CA GLN A 19 15.34 -20.71 0.48
C GLN A 19 16.35 -20.30 1.56
N GLN A 20 17.48 -21.01 1.67
CA GLN A 20 18.53 -20.67 2.63
C GLN A 20 19.13 -19.28 2.37
N ALA A 21 19.32 -18.91 1.10
CA ALA A 21 19.79 -17.58 0.73
C ALA A 21 18.77 -16.49 1.12
N PHE A 22 17.48 -16.73 0.86
CA PHE A 22 16.41 -15.83 1.30
C PHE A 22 16.39 -15.68 2.83
N ASP A 23 16.47 -16.78 3.57
CA ASP A 23 16.46 -16.77 5.04
C ASP A 23 17.68 -16.03 5.60
N ALA A 24 18.86 -16.22 5.00
CA ALA A 24 20.08 -15.51 5.37
C ALA A 24 19.95 -13.99 5.13
N THR A 25 19.35 -13.58 4.00
CA THR A 25 19.04 -12.16 3.75
C THR A 25 18.08 -11.61 4.81
N MET A 26 17.04 -12.35 5.22
CA MET A 26 16.11 -11.91 6.26
C MET A 26 16.78 -11.74 7.62
N VAL A 27 17.64 -12.67 8.03
CA VAL A 27 18.39 -12.59 9.30
C VAL A 27 19.37 -11.41 9.33
N ALA A 28 19.90 -11.04 8.17
CA ALA A 28 20.82 -9.91 8.04
C ALA A 28 20.12 -8.55 7.89
N ASP A 29 18.80 -8.47 8.09
CA ASP A 29 17.98 -7.28 7.81
C ASP A 29 18.17 -6.75 6.38
N GLY A 30 18.41 -7.67 5.44
CA GLY A 30 18.64 -7.38 4.04
C GLY A 30 17.35 -7.01 3.28
N THR A 31 17.53 -6.45 2.09
CA THR A 31 16.44 -6.06 1.20
C THR A 31 16.24 -7.10 0.11
N ILE A 32 14.99 -7.43 -0.18
CA ILE A 32 14.54 -8.23 -1.32
C ILE A 32 14.06 -7.29 -2.42
N GLU A 33 14.60 -7.47 -3.62
CA GLU A 33 14.25 -6.72 -4.83
C GLU A 33 13.42 -7.58 -5.81
N PRO A 34 12.77 -6.98 -6.83
CA PRO A 34 11.85 -7.70 -7.71
C PRO A 34 12.41 -8.94 -8.43
N ASN A 35 13.70 -8.89 -8.78
CA ASN A 35 14.37 -9.96 -9.52
C ASN A 35 14.97 -11.04 -8.60
N ASP A 36 14.91 -10.85 -7.28
CA ASP A 36 15.44 -11.82 -6.32
C ASP A 36 14.47 -12.99 -6.17
N PHE A 37 15.03 -14.15 -5.82
CA PHE A 37 14.21 -15.24 -5.34
C PHE A 37 13.48 -14.81 -4.05
N MET A 38 12.21 -15.15 -3.97
CA MET A 38 11.42 -15.02 -2.75
C MET A 38 10.38 -16.15 -2.69
N PRO A 39 10.07 -16.68 -1.50
CA PRO A 39 9.05 -17.73 -1.37
C PRO A 39 7.69 -17.26 -1.88
N ASP A 40 6.92 -18.15 -2.51
CA ASP A 40 5.61 -17.77 -3.05
C ASP A 40 4.64 -17.26 -1.98
N ALA A 41 4.72 -17.80 -0.75
CA ALA A 41 3.93 -17.33 0.38
C ALA A 41 4.28 -15.89 0.78
N TYR A 42 5.57 -15.52 0.71
CA TYR A 42 6.06 -14.17 0.93
C TYR A 42 5.52 -13.24 -0.16
N ARG A 43 5.68 -13.61 -1.43
CA ARG A 43 5.14 -12.85 -2.59
C ARG A 43 3.64 -12.62 -2.48
N ARG A 44 2.84 -13.68 -2.25
CA ARG A 44 1.37 -13.57 -2.11
C ARG A 44 0.97 -12.69 -0.94
N THR A 45 1.68 -12.77 0.18
CA THR A 45 1.39 -11.94 1.36
C THR A 45 1.67 -10.46 1.09
N LEU A 46 2.77 -10.16 0.39
CA LEU A 46 3.08 -8.78 -0.02
C LEU A 46 2.08 -8.26 -1.05
N VAL A 47 1.73 -9.03 -2.07
CA VAL A 47 0.68 -8.65 -3.04
C VAL A 47 -0.60 -8.30 -2.28
N ARG A 48 -1.05 -9.17 -1.37
CA ARG A 48 -2.23 -8.92 -0.55
C ARG A 48 -2.10 -7.66 0.30
N GLN A 49 -0.97 -7.45 0.96
CA GLN A 49 -0.81 -6.31 1.87
C GLN A 49 -0.69 -4.99 1.11
N ILE A 50 0.14 -4.92 0.07
CA ILE A 50 0.41 -3.70 -0.70
C ILE A 50 -0.83 -3.30 -1.51
N SER A 51 -1.54 -4.28 -2.11
CA SER A 51 -2.80 -3.99 -2.81
C SER A 51 -3.85 -3.42 -1.87
N GLN A 52 -4.08 -4.05 -0.72
CA GLN A 52 -5.05 -3.57 0.28
C GLN A 52 -4.66 -2.20 0.85
N HIS A 53 -3.37 -1.89 0.92
CA HIS A 53 -2.88 -0.55 1.23
C HIS A 53 -3.25 0.43 0.11
N ALA A 54 -2.95 0.11 -1.15
CA ALA A 54 -3.31 0.93 -2.30
C ALA A 54 -4.83 1.18 -2.39
N HIS A 55 -5.64 0.14 -2.14
CA HIS A 55 -7.09 0.26 -2.07
C HIS A 55 -7.53 1.20 -0.95
N SER A 56 -6.83 1.18 0.18
CA SER A 56 -7.12 2.06 1.30
C SER A 56 -6.91 3.53 0.92
N GLU A 57 -5.86 3.86 0.18
CA GLU A 57 -5.66 5.22 -0.35
C GLU A 57 -6.83 5.64 -1.25
N ILE A 58 -7.21 4.79 -2.21
CA ILE A 58 -8.27 5.11 -3.18
C ILE A 58 -9.64 5.27 -2.50
N VAL A 59 -9.97 4.37 -1.57
CA VAL A 59 -11.27 4.41 -0.88
C VAL A 59 -11.31 5.52 0.17
N GLY A 60 -10.17 5.86 0.77
CA GLY A 60 -10.03 6.95 1.73
C GLY A 60 -10.41 8.33 1.19
N MET A 61 -10.19 8.55 -0.11
CA MET A 61 -10.60 9.77 -0.81
C MET A 61 -12.12 10.01 -0.78
N LEU A 62 -12.96 8.98 -0.60
CA LEU A 62 -14.42 9.11 -0.66
C LEU A 62 -15.01 9.87 0.54
N PRO A 63 -14.80 9.46 1.81
CA PRO A 63 -15.33 10.19 2.97
C PRO A 63 -14.81 11.62 3.05
N GLU A 64 -13.58 11.89 2.65
CA GLU A 64 -13.00 13.23 2.62
C GLU A 64 -13.48 14.07 1.43
N GLY A 65 -13.54 13.45 0.25
CA GLY A 65 -14.05 14.04 -0.99
C GLY A 65 -15.48 14.56 -0.85
N ASN A 66 -16.28 13.89 -0.02
CA ASN A 66 -17.63 14.30 0.36
C ASN A 66 -17.69 15.77 0.85
N TRP A 67 -16.64 16.26 1.52
CA TRP A 67 -16.61 17.60 2.12
C TRP A 67 -15.87 18.67 1.30
N ILE A 68 -15.24 18.31 0.17
CA ILE A 68 -14.51 19.26 -0.69
C ILE A 68 -15.38 20.48 -1.07
N THR A 69 -16.64 20.26 -1.46
CA THR A 69 -17.52 21.36 -1.88
C THR A 69 -18.06 22.19 -0.71
N ARG A 70 -18.05 21.62 0.51
CA ARG A 70 -18.70 22.14 1.73
C ARG A 70 -17.72 22.61 2.83
N ALA A 71 -16.42 22.59 2.55
CA ALA A 71 -15.41 23.09 3.49
C ALA A 71 -15.71 24.53 3.94
N PRO A 72 -15.57 24.86 5.24
CA PRO A 72 -16.05 26.10 5.85
C PRO A 72 -15.24 27.35 5.49
N SER A 73 -14.08 27.18 4.85
CA SER A 73 -13.26 28.27 4.34
C SER A 73 -12.47 27.83 3.10
N LEU A 74 -12.05 28.80 2.28
CA LEU A 74 -11.20 28.53 1.11
C LEU A 74 -9.86 27.93 1.51
N ARG A 75 -9.28 28.36 2.63
CA ARG A 75 -8.03 27.79 3.17
C ARG A 75 -8.18 26.29 3.46
N ARG A 76 -9.25 25.90 4.16
CA ARG A 76 -9.52 24.49 4.45
C ARG A 76 -9.84 23.69 3.20
N LYS A 77 -10.58 24.28 2.26
CA LYS A 77 -10.86 23.66 0.96
C LYS A 77 -9.59 23.34 0.18
N GLN A 78 -8.64 24.28 0.13
CA GLN A 78 -7.36 24.10 -0.56
C GLN A 78 -6.51 23.00 0.09
N ILE A 79 -6.44 22.97 1.43
CA ILE A 79 -5.72 21.92 2.16
C ILE A 79 -6.33 20.54 1.89
N LEU A 80 -7.66 20.41 1.99
CA LEU A 80 -8.37 19.16 1.75
C LEU A 80 -8.19 18.66 0.31
N LEU A 81 -8.23 19.57 -0.68
CA LEU A 81 -7.96 19.23 -2.08
C LEU A 81 -6.54 18.69 -2.27
N ALA A 82 -5.54 19.32 -1.65
CA ALA A 82 -4.16 18.86 -1.72
C ALA A 82 -3.99 17.48 -1.06
N LYS A 83 -4.61 17.25 0.10
CA LYS A 83 -4.60 15.94 0.77
C LYS A 83 -5.17 14.83 -0.11
N VAL A 84 -6.39 15.01 -0.62
CA VAL A 84 -7.07 14.02 -1.47
C VAL A 84 -6.31 13.80 -2.78
N GLN A 85 -5.64 14.82 -3.32
CA GLN A 85 -4.74 14.66 -4.47
C GLN A 85 -3.53 13.77 -4.14
N ASP A 86 -2.91 13.99 -2.99
CA ASP A 86 -1.75 13.21 -2.55
C ASP A 86 -2.13 11.75 -2.30
N GLU A 87 -3.28 11.46 -1.69
CA GLU A 87 -3.81 10.09 -1.52
C GLU A 87 -3.92 9.34 -2.86
N ALA A 88 -4.39 10.00 -3.90
CA ALA A 88 -4.42 9.41 -5.24
C ALA A 88 -3.00 9.06 -5.73
N GLY A 89 -2.02 9.95 -5.49
CA GLY A 89 -0.61 9.71 -5.79
C GLY A 89 -0.01 8.56 -4.98
N HIS A 90 -0.36 8.44 -3.71
CA HIS A 90 0.07 7.36 -2.80
C HIS A 90 -0.46 6.01 -3.28
N GLY A 91 -1.73 5.96 -3.67
CA GLY A 91 -2.34 4.79 -4.30
C GLY A 91 -1.57 4.35 -5.55
N LEU A 92 -1.14 5.30 -6.40
CA LEU A 92 -0.33 5.00 -7.58
C LEU A 92 1.05 4.43 -7.22
N TYR A 93 1.74 4.99 -6.22
CA TYR A 93 3.03 4.44 -5.76
C TYR A 93 2.88 3.01 -5.25
N LEU A 94 1.80 2.72 -4.52
CA LEU A 94 1.53 1.40 -3.96
C LEU A 94 1.15 0.39 -5.02
N TYR A 95 0.30 0.74 -5.98
CA TYR A 95 0.02 -0.13 -7.13
C TYR A 95 1.29 -0.44 -7.90
N ALA A 96 2.13 0.56 -8.20
CA ALA A 96 3.40 0.35 -8.89
C ALA A 96 4.33 -0.60 -8.10
N ALA A 97 4.36 -0.50 -6.77
CA ALA A 97 5.12 -1.42 -5.92
C ALA A 97 4.53 -2.84 -5.88
N ALA A 98 3.21 -3.00 -6.02
CA ALA A 98 2.58 -4.31 -6.13
C ALA A 98 2.86 -4.96 -7.48
N GLU A 99 2.88 -4.18 -8.57
CA GLU A 99 3.14 -4.69 -9.92
C GLU A 99 4.52 -5.32 -10.07
N THR A 100 5.51 -4.89 -9.28
CA THR A 100 6.84 -5.53 -9.25
C THR A 100 6.83 -6.96 -8.69
N LEU A 101 5.71 -7.43 -8.14
CA LEU A 101 5.52 -8.80 -7.68
C LEU A 101 4.85 -9.70 -8.72
N GLY A 102 4.50 -9.18 -9.91
CA GLY A 102 3.97 -9.94 -11.03
C GLY A 102 2.44 -9.93 -11.17
N VAL A 103 1.75 -9.01 -10.50
CA VAL A 103 0.32 -8.73 -10.68
C VAL A 103 0.13 -7.46 -11.51
N THR A 104 -1.06 -7.24 -12.07
CA THR A 104 -1.39 -5.97 -12.74
C THR A 104 -2.28 -5.11 -11.84
N ARG A 105 -2.19 -3.79 -11.96
CA ARG A 105 -3.12 -2.89 -11.27
C ARG A 105 -4.57 -3.19 -11.60
N GLU A 106 -4.90 -3.50 -12.85
CA GLU A 106 -6.28 -3.80 -13.29
C GLU A 106 -6.84 -4.98 -12.50
N GLN A 107 -6.07 -6.07 -12.36
CA GLN A 107 -6.48 -7.23 -11.56
C GLN A 107 -6.74 -6.85 -10.10
N LEU A 108 -5.88 -6.04 -9.50
CA LEU A 108 -6.04 -5.60 -8.12
C LEU A 108 -7.28 -4.71 -7.95
N VAL A 109 -7.57 -3.84 -8.92
CA VAL A 109 -8.78 -3.00 -8.91
C VAL A 109 -10.03 -3.85 -9.06
N ASP A 110 -10.02 -4.84 -9.96
CA ASP A 110 -11.14 -5.77 -10.12
C ASP A 110 -11.38 -6.55 -8.81
N ASP A 111 -10.32 -7.05 -8.16
CA ASP A 111 -10.40 -7.71 -6.85
C ASP A 111 -11.02 -6.81 -5.76
N LEU A 112 -10.70 -5.51 -5.76
CA LEU A 112 -11.32 -4.54 -4.87
C LEU A 112 -12.82 -4.37 -5.15
N LEU A 113 -13.19 -4.20 -6.43
CA LEU A 113 -14.57 -3.94 -6.85
C LEU A 113 -15.49 -5.16 -6.67
N ASP A 114 -14.94 -6.37 -6.85
CA ASP A 114 -15.63 -7.63 -6.60
C ASP A 114 -15.70 -7.97 -5.09
N GLY A 115 -14.98 -7.23 -4.24
CA GLY A 115 -14.94 -7.43 -2.79
C GLY A 115 -14.12 -8.64 -2.33
N THR A 116 -13.27 -9.18 -3.22
CA THR A 116 -12.33 -10.27 -2.88
C THR A 116 -11.11 -9.73 -2.12
N ALA A 117 -10.67 -8.52 -2.46
CA ALA A 117 -9.68 -7.75 -1.71
C ALA A 117 -10.34 -6.76 -0.74
N LYS A 118 -9.59 -6.38 0.29
CA LYS A 118 -10.05 -5.46 1.35
C LYS A 118 -9.42 -4.08 1.21
N TYR A 119 -9.95 -3.14 1.96
CA TYR A 119 -9.34 -1.85 2.27
C TYR A 119 -9.52 -1.58 3.77
N SER A 120 -8.89 -0.51 4.28
CA SER A 120 -8.97 -0.14 5.69
C SER A 120 -10.42 0.05 6.12
N SER A 121 -10.83 -0.62 7.20
CA SER A 121 -12.21 -0.63 7.67
C SER A 121 -12.74 0.75 8.03
N ILE A 122 -11.86 1.69 8.40
CA ILE A 122 -12.21 3.05 8.82
C ILE A 122 -12.97 3.83 7.75
N PHE A 123 -12.77 3.51 6.47
CA PHE A 123 -13.43 4.21 5.36
C PHE A 123 -14.89 3.74 5.11
N ASN A 124 -15.40 2.84 5.95
CA ASN A 124 -16.82 2.47 5.95
C ASN A 124 -17.68 3.39 6.84
N TYR A 125 -17.08 4.35 7.54
CA TYR A 125 -17.77 5.26 8.45
C TYR A 125 -18.11 6.59 7.73
N PRO A 126 -19.33 7.13 7.89
CA PRO A 126 -19.74 8.35 7.19
C PRO A 126 -19.18 9.62 7.83
N THR A 127 -18.93 10.65 7.00
CA THR A 127 -18.53 12.00 7.45
C THR A 127 -19.76 12.91 7.53
N LEU A 128 -20.34 13.05 8.72
CA LEU A 128 -21.63 13.70 8.94
C LEU A 128 -21.53 15.22 9.19
N THR A 129 -20.36 15.68 9.63
CA THR A 129 -20.05 17.07 10.01
C THR A 129 -18.64 17.44 9.54
N TRP A 130 -18.32 18.73 9.48
CA TRP A 130 -16.96 19.17 9.17
C TRP A 130 -15.93 18.69 10.20
N ALA A 131 -16.34 18.53 11.46
CA ALA A 131 -15.46 18.02 12.51
C ALA A 131 -14.93 16.62 12.21
N ASP A 132 -15.67 15.81 11.45
CA ASP A 132 -15.23 14.48 11.04
C ASP A 132 -14.01 14.54 10.11
N ILE A 133 -13.88 15.58 9.27
CA ILE A 133 -12.70 15.78 8.41
C ILE A 133 -11.46 16.09 9.24
N GLY A 134 -11.60 16.95 10.26
CA GLY A 134 -10.52 17.20 11.21
C GLY A 134 -10.13 15.94 12.01
N ALA A 135 -11.13 15.14 12.42
CA ALA A 135 -10.91 13.90 13.15
C ALA A 135 -10.22 12.83 12.27
N ILE A 136 -10.58 12.70 10.99
CA ILE A 136 -9.89 11.82 10.03
C ILE A 136 -8.44 12.25 9.90
N GLY A 137 -8.21 13.52 9.51
CA GLY A 137 -6.86 14.04 9.32
C GLY A 137 -5.99 13.98 10.58
N TRP A 138 -6.57 13.99 11.79
CA TRP A 138 -5.78 13.90 13.02
C TRP A 138 -5.61 12.46 13.52
N LEU A 139 -6.72 11.76 13.76
CA LEU A 139 -6.74 10.45 14.44
C LEU A 139 -6.54 9.30 13.47
N VAL A 140 -7.19 9.34 12.30
CA VAL A 140 -7.10 8.26 11.31
C VAL A 140 -5.73 8.29 10.65
N ASP A 141 -5.31 9.45 10.14
CA ASP A 141 -3.95 9.61 9.58
C ASP A 141 -2.88 9.39 10.66
N GLY A 142 -3.14 9.81 11.90
CA GLY A 142 -2.23 9.53 13.02
C GLY A 142 -2.01 8.03 13.26
N ALA A 143 -3.10 7.24 13.21
CA ALA A 143 -3.00 5.78 13.30
C ALA A 143 -2.32 5.17 12.07
N ALA A 144 -2.58 5.71 10.87
CA ALA A 144 -1.94 5.29 9.62
C ALA A 144 -0.42 5.49 9.66
N ILE A 145 0.04 6.67 10.06
CA ILE A 145 1.47 7.00 10.24
C ILE A 145 2.14 6.04 11.24
N MET A 146 1.49 5.74 12.37
CA MET A 146 2.03 4.79 13.35
C MET A 146 2.24 3.39 12.77
N ASN A 147 1.39 2.97 11.82
CA ASN A 147 1.54 1.70 11.10
C ASN A 147 2.55 1.79 9.95
N GLN A 148 2.64 2.92 9.25
CA GLN A 148 3.46 3.10 8.06
C GLN A 148 4.93 3.40 8.35
N VAL A 149 5.24 4.10 9.44
CA VAL A 149 6.64 4.42 9.80
C VAL A 149 7.50 3.17 9.95
N PRO A 150 7.06 2.10 10.64
CA PRO A 150 7.81 0.84 10.65
C PRO A 150 8.01 0.21 9.26
N LEU A 151 7.05 0.37 8.34
CA LEU A 151 7.11 -0.22 6.99
C LEU A 151 8.14 0.45 6.07
N GLN A 152 8.67 1.63 6.43
CA GLN A 152 9.79 2.26 5.72
C GLN A 152 11.08 1.42 5.74
N ARG A 153 11.13 0.40 6.62
CA ARG A 153 12.23 -0.58 6.75
C ARG A 153 11.75 -2.01 6.53
N CYS A 154 10.59 -2.22 5.88
CA CYS A 154 10.16 -3.57 5.53
C CYS A 154 11.15 -4.22 4.55
N SER A 155 11.17 -5.56 4.52
CA SER A 155 12.18 -6.30 3.78
C SER A 155 12.02 -6.24 2.25
N TYR A 156 10.90 -5.76 1.71
CA TYR A 156 10.70 -5.62 0.28
C TYR A 156 11.00 -4.20 -0.19
N GLY A 157 12.07 -4.05 -0.99
CA GLY A 157 12.64 -2.76 -1.40
C GLY A 157 11.63 -1.80 -2.05
N PRO A 158 10.86 -2.22 -3.06
CA PRO A 158 9.86 -1.35 -3.70
C PRO A 158 8.85 -0.78 -2.72
N TYR A 159 8.37 -1.59 -1.77
CA TYR A 159 7.39 -1.16 -0.78
C TYR A 159 8.01 -0.23 0.26
N ALA A 160 9.20 -0.54 0.77
CA ALA A 160 9.93 0.33 1.70
C ALA A 160 10.18 1.72 1.09
N ARG A 161 10.56 1.79 -0.19
CA ARG A 161 10.79 3.07 -0.91
C ARG A 161 9.49 3.85 -1.12
N ALA A 162 8.38 3.17 -1.40
CA ALA A 162 7.07 3.84 -1.49
C ALA A 162 6.67 4.45 -0.13
N MET A 163 6.82 3.69 0.96
CA MET A 163 6.53 4.16 2.32
C MET A 163 7.38 5.37 2.72
N GLN A 164 8.65 5.43 2.33
CA GLN A 164 9.50 6.60 2.61
C GLN A 164 9.02 7.87 1.92
N ARG A 165 8.36 7.78 0.76
CA ARG A 165 7.77 8.93 0.07
C ARG A 165 6.45 9.32 0.72
N ILE A 166 5.56 8.34 0.88
CA ILE A 166 4.23 8.51 1.49
C ILE A 166 4.35 9.13 2.88
N CYS A 167 5.16 8.57 3.77
CA CYS A 167 5.30 9.11 5.14
C CYS A 167 5.87 10.53 5.19
N LYS A 168 6.66 10.96 4.21
CA LYS A 168 7.13 12.37 4.15
C LYS A 168 5.97 13.31 3.86
N GLU A 169 5.09 12.92 2.94
CA GLU A 169 3.95 13.72 2.50
C GLU A 169 2.81 13.72 3.55
N GLU A 170 2.45 12.55 4.10
CA GLU A 170 1.38 12.42 5.10
C GLU A 170 1.63 13.16 6.41
N SER A 171 2.89 13.27 6.83
CA SER A 171 3.24 13.99 8.07
C SER A 171 2.78 15.45 8.04
N PHE A 172 2.71 16.05 6.85
CA PHE A 172 2.18 17.40 6.66
C PHE A 172 0.66 17.44 6.81
N HIS A 173 -0.05 16.49 6.19
CA HIS A 173 -1.52 16.42 6.22
C HIS A 173 -2.05 16.17 7.62
N GLN A 174 -1.40 15.27 8.37
CA GLN A 174 -1.80 14.95 9.73
C GLN A 174 -1.77 16.18 10.65
N ARG A 175 -0.73 17.02 10.47
CA ARG A 175 -0.60 18.27 11.21
C ARG A 175 -1.72 19.25 10.87
N GLN A 176 -2.13 19.32 9.60
CA GLN A 176 -3.25 20.17 9.20
C GLN A 176 -4.60 19.66 9.74
N GLY A 177 -4.76 18.34 9.88
CA GLY A 177 -5.90 17.71 10.55
C GLY A 177 -6.04 18.16 12.00
N TYR A 178 -4.95 18.13 12.78
CA TYR A 178 -4.93 18.61 14.16
C TYR A 178 -5.30 20.10 14.30
N GLU A 179 -4.87 20.91 13.33
CA GLU A 179 -5.12 22.35 13.33
C GLU A 179 -6.51 22.73 12.78
N SER A 180 -7.35 21.76 12.35
CA SER A 180 -8.54 21.96 11.50
C SER A 180 -9.65 22.84 12.06
#